data_AF-A0A2E2B1U5-F1
#
_entry.id   AF-A0A2E2B1U5-F1
#
_cell.length_a   1.000
_cell.length_b   1.000
_cell.length_c   1.000
_cell.angle_alpha   90.00
_cell.angle_beta   90.00
_cell.angle_gamma   90.00
#
_symmetry.space_group_name_H-M   'P 1'
#
loop_
_entity.id
_entity.type
_entity.pdbx_description
1 polymer ?
#
loop_
_entity_poly.entity_id
_entity_poly.type
_entity_poly.pdbx_seq_one_letter_code
_entity_poly.pdbx_strand_id
1 'polypeptide(L)' 'MAEGLGRERWAHTSIICSLIANANRDPKKHRAFKPSDFDPYQRNDRRSRMVATKQDLNLLREALEARPRNPQLKGN' A
#
# COMPACT_ATOMS: atom_id res chain seq x y z
N MET A 1 7.06 -22.58 11.99
CA MET A 1 5.96 -22.40 12.97
C MET A 1 6.01 -21.07 13.72
N ALA A 2 7.17 -20.44 13.94
CA ALA A 2 7.26 -19.14 14.64
C ALA A 2 6.54 -17.97 13.95
N GLU A 3 6.50 -17.92 12.61
CA GLU A 3 5.82 -16.85 11.89
C GLU A 3 4.29 -16.86 12.04
N GLY A 4 3.68 -18.04 12.19
CA GLY A 4 2.22 -18.18 12.37
C GLY A 4 1.76 -17.57 13.69
N LEU A 5 2.48 -17.89 14.78
CA LEU A 5 2.21 -17.32 16.11
C LEU A 5 2.42 -15.80 16.13
N GLY A 6 3.43 -15.30 15.41
CA GLY A 6 3.65 -13.87 15.23
C GLY A 6 2.46 -13.19 14.55
N ARG A 7 1.98 -13.75 13.43
CA ARG A 7 0.81 -13.22 12.70
C ARG A 7 -0.46 -13.20 13.55
N GLU A 8 -0.75 -14.28 14.29
CA GLU A 8 -1.94 -14.36 15.14
C GLU A 8 -1.92 -13.30 16.25
N ARG A 9 -0.78 -13.16 16.94
CA ARG A 9 -0.60 -12.15 18.01
C ARG A 9 -0.75 -10.74 17.48
N TRP A 10 -0.20 -10.45 16.31
CA TRP A 10 -0.33 -9.14 15.67
C TRP A 10 -1.73 -8.88 15.15
N ALA A 11 -2.45 -9.90 14.66
CA ALA A 11 -3.85 -9.79 14.30
C ALA A 11 -4.69 -9.36 15.52
N HIS A 12 -4.53 -10.02 16.67
CA HIS A 12 -5.23 -9.65 17.90
C HIS A 12 -4.85 -8.24 18.39
N THR A 13 -3.56 -7.93 18.47
CA THR A 13 -3.05 -6.63 18.94
C THR A 13 -3.56 -5.48 18.06
N SER A 14 -3.57 -5.66 16.74
CA SER A 14 -3.99 -4.64 15.80
C SER A 14 -5.48 -4.26 15.95
N ILE A 15 -6.33 -5.21 16.32
CA ILE A 15 -7.76 -4.95 16.60
C ILE A 15 -7.87 -4.04 17.81
N ILE A 16 -7.17 -4.35 18.91
CA ILE A 16 -7.19 -3.54 20.13
C ILE A 16 -6.67 -2.13 19.86
N CYS A 17 -5.54 -1.99 19.15
CA CYS A 17 -5.01 -0.68 18.77
C CYS A 17 -6.02 0.12 17.95
N SER A 18 -6.70 -0.52 16.99
CA SER A 18 -7.70 0.15 16.16
C SER A 18 -8.93 0.59 16.97
N LEU A 19 -9.36 -0.20 17.96
CA LEU A 19 -10.47 0.15 18.84
C LEU A 19 -10.11 1.38 19.69
N ILE A 20 -8.95 1.36 20.35
CA ILE A 20 -8.47 2.47 21.19
C ILE A 20 -8.30 3.74 20.36
N ALA A 21 -7.66 3.64 19.19
CA ALA A 21 -7.44 4.79 18.32
C ALA A 21 -8.77 5.38 17.83
N ASN A 22 -9.75 4.55 17.47
CA ASN A 22 -11.06 5.01 17.03
C ASN A 22 -11.91 5.57 18.18
N ALA A 23 -11.77 5.06 19.41
CA ALA A 23 -12.46 5.60 20.57
C ALA A 23 -12.00 7.04 20.90
N ASN A 24 -10.72 7.34 20.63
CA ASN A 24 -10.13 8.65 20.91
C ASN A 24 -10.04 9.58 19.67
N ARG A 25 -10.49 9.15 18.48
CA ARG A 25 -10.40 9.98 17.27
C ARG A 25 -11.52 11.01 17.19
N ASP A 26 -11.21 12.17 16.64
CA ASP A 26 -12.22 13.11 16.15
C ASP A 26 -12.76 12.62 14.79
N PRO A 27 -14.06 12.27 14.68
CA PRO A 27 -14.63 11.74 13.45
C PRO A 27 -14.68 12.75 12.29
N LYS A 28 -14.57 14.06 12.57
CA LYS A 28 -14.59 15.11 11.55
C LYS A 28 -13.21 15.38 10.95
N LYS A 29 -12.14 15.08 11.69
CA LYS A 29 -10.76 15.39 11.29
C LYS A 29 -10.02 14.21 10.67
N HIS A 30 -10.31 12.99 11.13
CA HIS A 30 -9.57 11.81 10.71
C HIS A 30 -10.49 10.68 10.30
N ARG A 31 -10.08 9.93 9.27
CA ARG A 31 -10.74 8.67 8.87
C ARG A 31 -10.71 7.66 10.02
N ALA A 32 -11.61 6.69 9.99
CA ALA A 32 -11.53 5.54 10.88
C ALA A 32 -10.23 4.75 10.64
N PHE A 33 -9.56 4.41 11.74
CA PHE A 33 -8.41 3.52 11.73
C PHE A 33 -8.88 2.09 11.56
N LYS A 34 -8.17 1.32 10.73
CA LYS A 34 -8.43 -0.10 10.49
C LYS A 34 -7.33 -0.93 11.16
N PRO A 35 -7.56 -2.20 11.52
CA PRO A 35 -6.51 -3.07 12.04
C PRO A 35 -5.27 -3.14 11.13
N SER A 36 -5.48 -3.12 9.80
CA SER A 36 -4.40 -3.09 8.80
C SER A 36 -3.48 -1.87 8.87
N ASP A 37 -3.89 -0.79 9.55
CA ASP A 37 -3.04 0.39 9.76
C ASP A 37 -1.96 0.13 10.84
N PHE A 38 -2.16 -0.87 11.71
CA PHE A 38 -1.25 -1.23 12.81
C PHE A 38 -0.54 -2.57 12.60
N ASP A 39 -1.13 -3.52 11.85
CA ASP A 39 -0.56 -4.84 11.62
C ASP A 39 0.56 -4.82 10.53
N PRO A 40 1.82 -5.15 10.88
CA PRO A 40 2.93 -5.16 9.93
C PRO A 40 2.77 -6.21 8.82
N TYR A 41 2.11 -7.33 9.10
CA TYR A 41 1.91 -8.41 8.12
C TYR A 41 0.86 -8.05 7.06
N GLN A 42 -0.14 -7.23 7.42
CA GLN A 42 -1.14 -6.68 6.49
C GLN A 42 -0.56 -5.56 5.61
N ARG A 43 0.36 -4.76 6.15
CA ARG A 43 1.04 -3.69 5.38
C ARG A 43 1.94 -4.26 4.29
N ASN A 44 2.61 -5.38 4.58
CA ASN A 44 3.45 -6.07 3.61
C ASN A 44 2.63 -6.66 2.45
N ASP A 45 1.43 -7.19 2.71
CA ASP A 45 0.54 -7.69 1.65
C ASP A 45 0.17 -6.57 0.65
N ARG A 46 -0.16 -5.35 1.12
CA ARG A 46 -0.39 -4.21 0.20
C ARG A 46 0.83 -3.85 -0.65
N ARG A 47 2.03 -3.84 -0.07
CA ARG A 47 3.26 -3.58 -0.84
C ARG A 47 3.50 -4.66 -1.88
N SER A 48 3.31 -5.92 -1.52
CA SER A 48 3.42 -7.05 -2.44
C SER A 48 2.42 -6.96 -3.59
N ARG A 49 1.18 -6.49 -3.35
CA ARG A 49 0.17 -6.27 -4.40
C ARG A 49 0.48 -5.11 -5.35
N MET A 50 1.35 -4.18 -4.96
CA MET A 50 1.75 -3.04 -5.79
C MET A 50 3.01 -3.30 -6.63
N VAL A 51 3.53 -4.53 -6.63
CA VAL A 51 4.68 -4.89 -7.45
C VAL A 51 4.21 -5.09 -8.89
N ALA A 52 4.65 -4.20 -9.78
CA ALA A 52 4.37 -4.32 -11.21
C ALA A 52 4.91 -5.66 -11.75
N THR A 53 4.05 -6.37 -12.48
CA THR A 53 4.45 -7.61 -13.15
C THR A 53 5.30 -7.29 -14.38
N LYS A 54 5.98 -8.29 -14.92
CA LYS A 54 6.76 -8.14 -16.17
C LYS A 54 5.86 -7.70 -17.35
N GLN A 55 4.59 -8.10 -17.34
CA GLN A 55 3.60 -7.70 -18.34
C GLN A 55 3.25 -6.21 -18.22
N ASP A 56 3.04 -5.72 -16.99
CA ASP A 56 2.82 -4.29 -16.73
C ASP A 56 4.00 -3.43 -17.19
N LEU A 57 5.23 -3.91 -16.95
CA LEU A 57 6.45 -3.23 -17.39
C LEU A 57 6.61 -3.23 -18.91
N ASN A 58 6.20 -4.29 -19.60
CA ASN A 58 6.21 -4.35 -21.06
C ASN A 58 5.19 -3.39 -21.67
N LEU A 59 3.98 -3.28 -21.10
CA LEU A 59 2.97 -2.32 -21.54
C LEU A 59 3.46 -0.87 -21.38
N LEU A 60 4.12 -0.56 -20.26
CA LEU A 60 4.74 0.75 -20.06
C LEU A 60 5.85 1.03 -21.08
N ARG A 61 6.68 0.03 -21.40
CA ARG A 61 7.73 0.14 -22.41
C ARG A 61 7.14 0.42 -23.79
N GLU A 62 6.13 -0.34 -24.20
CA GLU A 62 5.46 -0.16 -25.49
C GLU A 62 4.82 1.23 -25.59
N ALA A 63 4.11 1.69 -24.56
CA ALA A 63 3.51 3.02 -24.52
C ALA A 63 4.57 4.15 -24.60
N LEU A 64 5.75 3.93 -24.02
CA LEU A 64 6.86 4.89 -24.06
C LEU A 64 7.55 4.92 -25.43
N GLU A 65 7.71 3.76 -26.08
CA GLU A 65 8.31 3.62 -27.41
C GLU A 65 7.35 4.08 -28.53
N ALA A 66 6.05 3.83 -28.36
CA ALA A 66 4.99 4.25 -29.28
C ALA A 66 4.73 5.77 -29.23
N ARG A 67 5.14 6.45 -28.15
CA ARG A 67 5.15 7.91 -28.11
C ARG A 67 6.45 8.40 -28.75
N PRO A 68 6.43 8.96 -29.98
CA PRO A 68 7.62 9.62 -30.49
C PRO A 68 8.03 10.71 -29.51
N ARG A 69 9.30 10.68 -29.10
CA ARG A 69 9.97 11.66 -28.24
C ARG A 69 9.53 13.05 -28.71
N ASN A 70 8.67 13.72 -27.92
CA ASN A 70 8.04 14.97 -28.31
C ASN A 70 9.10 15.96 -28.78
N PRO A 71 9.13 16.37 -30.07
CA PRO A 71 10.18 17.25 -30.60
C PRO A 71 10.18 18.66 -30.00
N GLN A 72 9.13 19.03 -29.23
CA GLN A 72 8.91 20.36 -28.66
C GLN A 72 9.76 20.68 -27.40
N LEU A 73 10.89 20.00 -27.19
CA LEU A 73 11.89 20.35 -26.16
C LEU A 73 13.22 20.80 -26.79
N LYS A 74 13.15 21.47 -27.95
CA LYS A 74 14.24 22.28 -28.51
C LYS A 74 13.74 23.71 -28.76
N GLY A 75 14.36 24.67 -28.08
CA GLY A 75 14.08 26.12 -28.14
C GLY A 75 13.27 26.57 -26.92
N ASN A 76 13.77 27.37 -25.98
CA ASN A 76 14.83 28.40 -26.03
C ASN A 76 15.93 28.17 -25.00
#